data_AF-K1S1L7-F1
#
_entry.id   AF-K1S1L7-F1
#
_cell.length_a   1.000
_cell.length_b   1.000
_cell.length_c   1.000
_cell.angle_alpha   90.00
_cell.angle_beta   90.00
_cell.angle_gamma   90.00
#
_symmetry.space_group_name_H-M   'P 1'
#
loop_
_entity.id
_entity.type
_entity.pdbx_description
1 polymer ?
#
loop_
_entity_poly.entity_id
_entity_poly.type
_entity_poly.pdbx_seq_one_letter_code
_entity_poly.pdbx_strand_id
1 'polypeptide(L)'
;HVRRTINRLAKYEAHDGENKTEIVFGTPKTKNSRRTIPLTRTMADELTRWKQQQAQDKIRAGDKYTDDGFIVANEFGHYFEQKTFKDYYDRLLKDADIGHFTFHALRHTFATRALERGMDYKTLSAILGHYSVAFTMDTYVHSMDEHKRREMDKMDDMFEMRYSISVENQPYPVLCTLSAGGCTAHVPDFPKIATQTATLEAALLEV
;
A
#
# COMPACT_ATOMS: atom_id res chain seq x y z
N HIS A 1 -15.97 -12.78 -4.17
CA HIS A 1 -16.46 -11.60 -4.93
C HIS A 1 -17.53 -10.88 -4.11
N VAL A 2 -17.46 -9.56 -3.97
CA VAL A 2 -18.48 -8.76 -3.27
C VAL A 2 -19.61 -8.40 -4.25
N ARG A 3 -20.84 -8.88 -4.00
CA ARG A 3 -21.99 -8.68 -4.91
C ARG A 3 -23.28 -8.18 -4.24
N ARG A 4 -23.34 -8.20 -2.91
CA ARG A 4 -24.50 -7.80 -2.11
C ARG A 4 -24.04 -6.91 -0.95
N THR A 5 -24.91 -6.03 -0.50
CA THR A 5 -24.70 -5.17 0.68
C THR A 5 -25.90 -5.30 1.60
N ILE A 6 -25.66 -5.26 2.91
CA ILE A 6 -26.70 -5.25 3.94
C ILE A 6 -26.74 -3.84 4.53
N ASN A 7 -27.86 -3.15 4.37
CA ASN A 7 -28.07 -1.82 4.91
C ASN A 7 -29.33 -1.79 5.76
N ARG A 8 -29.34 -0.99 6.82
CA ARG A 8 -30.57 -0.65 7.55
C ARG A 8 -31.10 0.67 7.00
N LEU A 9 -32.33 0.68 6.50
CA LEU A 9 -33.00 1.85 5.93
C LEU A 9 -34.24 2.21 6.77
N ALA A 10 -34.58 3.50 6.84
CA ALA A 10 -35.82 3.94 7.44
C ALA A 10 -37.00 3.54 6.56
N LYS A 11 -38.06 3.02 7.18
CA LYS A 11 -39.29 2.64 6.49
C LYS A 11 -40.18 3.88 6.40
N TYR A 12 -40.37 4.41 5.20
CA TYR A 12 -41.16 5.64 4.98
C TYR A 12 -42.67 5.40 4.85
N GLU A 13 -43.13 4.16 4.95
CA GLU A 13 -44.56 3.83 4.99
C GLU A 13 -44.98 3.48 6.42
N ALA A 14 -45.38 4.50 7.17
CA ALA A 14 -46.36 4.36 8.24
C ALA A 14 -47.02 5.70 8.47
N HIS A 15 -48.34 5.73 8.28
CA HIS A 15 -49.22 6.85 8.63
C HIS A 15 -49.40 6.99 10.17
N ASP A 16 -48.48 6.43 10.95
CA ASP A 16 -48.40 6.42 12.41
C ASP A 16 -46.96 6.72 12.79
N GLY A 17 -46.74 7.70 13.67
CA GLY A 17 -45.44 8.33 14.00
C GLY A 17 -44.35 7.46 14.64
N GLU A 18 -44.22 6.19 14.26
CA GLU A 18 -43.15 5.30 14.68
C GLU A 18 -42.03 5.23 13.62
N ASN A 19 -40.84 5.69 13.97
CA ASN A 19 -39.63 5.52 13.16
C ASN A 19 -39.22 4.03 13.10
N LYS A 20 -39.79 3.26 12.16
CA LYS A 20 -39.40 1.88 11.90
C LYS A 20 -38.22 1.83 10.93
N THR A 21 -37.25 0.96 11.21
CA THR A 21 -36.13 0.69 10.30
C THR A 21 -36.17 -0.77 9.86
N GLU A 22 -35.75 -1.04 8.63
CA GLU A 22 -35.73 -2.38 8.04
C GLU A 22 -34.36 -2.70 7.45
N ILE A 23 -34.03 -3.99 7.42
CA ILE A 23 -32.77 -4.48 6.85
C ILE A 23 -33.03 -4.82 5.38
N VAL A 24 -32.31 -4.15 4.49
CA VAL A 24 -32.45 -4.26 3.04
C VAL A 24 -31.18 -4.87 2.45
N PHE A 25 -31.35 -5.97 1.73
CA PHE A 25 -30.32 -6.58 0.92
C PHE A 25 -30.28 -5.89 -0.45
N GLY A 26 -29.27 -5.05 -0.65
CA GLY A 26 -29.07 -4.30 -1.89
C GLY A 26 -27.97 -4.88 -2.76
N THR A 27 -27.92 -4.44 -4.02
CA THR A 27 -26.70 -4.51 -4.79
C THR A 27 -25.83 -3.28 -4.47
N PRO A 28 -24.49 -3.40 -4.52
CA PRO A 28 -23.64 -2.25 -4.29
C PRO A 28 -23.95 -1.12 -5.29
N LYS A 29 -24.19 0.09 -4.77
CA LYS A 29 -24.64 1.26 -5.56
C LYS A 29 -23.61 1.73 -6.60
N THR A 30 -22.34 1.39 -6.43
CA THR A 30 -21.24 1.85 -7.30
C THR A 30 -20.48 0.66 -7.90
N LYS A 31 -19.98 0.83 -9.14
CA LYS A 31 -19.18 -0.21 -9.83
C LYS A 31 -17.98 -0.67 -8.99
N ASN A 32 -17.28 0.26 -8.34
CA ASN A 32 -16.09 -0.01 -7.52
C ASN A 32 -16.36 -0.83 -6.26
N SER A 33 -17.62 -0.87 -5.81
CA SER A 33 -18.01 -1.70 -4.67
C SER A 33 -18.08 -3.19 -5.03
N ARG A 34 -18.23 -3.53 -6.32
CA ARG A 34 -18.15 -4.91 -6.82
C ARG A 34 -16.68 -5.24 -7.08
N ARG A 35 -16.08 -6.04 -6.20
CA ARG A 35 -14.65 -6.37 -6.31
C ARG A 35 -14.32 -7.80 -5.92
N THR A 36 -13.15 -8.23 -6.36
CA THR A 36 -12.53 -9.50 -6.00
C THR A 36 -11.40 -9.19 -5.05
N ILE A 37 -11.43 -9.78 -3.85
CA ILE A 37 -10.36 -9.68 -2.88
C ILE A 37 -9.69 -11.05 -2.87
N PRO A 38 -8.43 -11.16 -3.33
CA PRO A 38 -7.66 -12.39 -3.19
C PRO A 38 -7.52 -12.73 -1.71
N LEU A 39 -7.83 -13.98 -1.35
CA LEU A 39 -7.63 -14.46 0.01
C LEU A 39 -6.21 -14.99 0.13
N THR A 40 -5.54 -14.65 1.23
CA THR A 40 -4.29 -15.32 1.61
C THR A 40 -4.60 -16.74 2.05
N ARG A 41 -3.60 -17.62 1.99
CA ARG A 41 -3.74 -19.01 2.46
C ARG A 41 -4.21 -19.06 3.92
N THR A 42 -3.60 -18.26 4.79
CA THR A 42 -4.00 -18.15 6.20
C THR A 42 -5.47 -17.79 6.35
N MET A 43 -5.98 -16.82 5.58
CA MET A 43 -7.39 -16.45 5.65
C MET A 43 -8.31 -17.57 5.13
N ALA A 44 -7.91 -18.28 4.09
CA ALA A 44 -8.67 -19.44 3.59
C ALA A 44 -8.73 -20.56 4.64
N ASP A 45 -7.64 -20.80 5.37
CA ASP A 45 -7.57 -21.78 6.45
C ASP A 45 -8.48 -21.37 7.62
N GLU A 46 -8.45 -20.11 8.05
CA GLU A 46 -9.35 -19.60 9.11
C GLU A 46 -10.82 -19.68 8.71
N LEU A 47 -11.17 -19.33 7.47
CA LEU A 47 -12.55 -19.47 6.97
C LEU A 47 -12.99 -20.94 6.90
N THR A 48 -12.06 -21.86 6.60
CA THR A 48 -12.33 -23.30 6.63
C THR A 48 -12.65 -23.78 8.04
N ARG A 49 -11.86 -23.35 9.04
CA ARG A 49 -12.13 -23.65 10.46
C ARG A 49 -13.46 -23.07 10.91
N TRP A 50 -13.74 -21.83 10.52
CA TRP A 50 -15.01 -21.19 10.83
C TRP A 50 -16.21 -21.95 10.24
N LYS A 51 -16.10 -22.42 9.00
CA LYS A 51 -17.12 -23.27 8.37
C LYS A 51 -17.35 -24.59 9.14
N GLN A 52 -16.30 -25.17 9.71
CA GLN A 52 -16.43 -26.35 10.57
C GLN A 52 -17.16 -26.01 11.88
N GLN A 53 -16.88 -24.86 12.49
CA GLN A 53 -17.61 -24.38 13.66
C GLN A 53 -19.10 -24.21 13.37
N GLN A 54 -19.46 -23.59 12.24
CA GLN A 54 -20.85 -23.45 11.82
C GLN A 54 -21.56 -24.80 11.64
N ALA A 55 -20.85 -25.82 11.15
CA ALA A 55 -21.41 -27.16 11.06
C ALA A 55 -21.72 -27.77 12.43
N GLN A 56 -20.89 -27.50 13.45
CA GLN A 56 -21.15 -27.93 14.82
C GLN A 56 -22.32 -27.15 15.44
N ASP A 57 -22.39 -25.85 15.19
CA ASP A 57 -23.50 -25.02 15.67
C ASP A 57 -24.83 -25.45 15.06
N LYS A 58 -24.83 -25.82 13.78
CA LYS A 58 -25.98 -26.44 13.11
C LYS A 58 -26.45 -27.73 13.80
N ILE A 59 -25.52 -28.61 14.16
CA ILE A 59 -25.85 -29.84 14.90
C ILE A 59 -26.43 -29.49 16.28
N ARG A 60 -25.83 -28.53 17.00
CA ARG A 60 -26.27 -28.12 18.34
C ARG A 60 -27.65 -27.45 18.34
N ALA A 61 -27.91 -26.57 17.38
CA ALA A 61 -29.15 -25.82 17.27
C ALA A 61 -30.32 -26.65 16.71
N GLY A 62 -30.03 -27.74 15.98
CA GLY A 62 -31.04 -28.64 15.41
C GLY A 62 -32.03 -27.88 14.54
N ASP A 63 -33.33 -28.05 14.80
CA ASP A 63 -34.42 -27.43 14.03
C ASP A 63 -34.44 -25.90 14.12
N LYS A 64 -33.74 -25.31 15.10
CA LYS A 64 -33.64 -23.85 15.24
C LYS A 64 -32.61 -23.24 14.30
N TYR A 65 -31.77 -24.06 13.64
CA TYR A 65 -30.76 -23.56 12.73
C TYR A 65 -31.36 -23.27 11.35
N THR A 66 -31.15 -22.05 10.86
CA THR A 66 -31.52 -21.64 9.50
C THR A 66 -30.27 -21.24 8.72
N ASP A 67 -29.97 -21.96 7.64
CA ASP A 67 -28.83 -21.63 6.77
C ASP A 67 -29.20 -20.51 5.79
N ASP A 68 -29.01 -19.27 6.22
CA ASP A 68 -29.24 -18.08 5.38
C ASP A 68 -28.10 -17.84 4.35
N GLY A 69 -27.09 -18.71 4.30
CA GLY A 69 -25.97 -18.64 3.36
C GLY A 69 -24.91 -17.59 3.71
N PHE A 70 -24.86 -17.12 4.96
CA PHE A 70 -23.84 -16.18 5.44
C PHE A 70 -22.59 -16.87 5.95
N ILE A 71 -21.42 -16.36 5.55
CA ILE A 71 -20.14 -16.82 6.07
C ILE A 71 -19.99 -16.39 7.53
N VAL A 72 -20.35 -15.15 7.88
CA VAL A 72 -20.34 -14.70 9.27
C VAL A 72 -21.77 -14.72 9.79
N ALA A 73 -22.10 -15.77 10.53
CA ALA A 73 -23.42 -16.02 11.07
C ALA A 73 -23.34 -16.34 12.57
N ASN A 74 -24.44 -16.15 13.29
CA ASN A 74 -24.57 -16.58 14.67
C ASN A 74 -24.76 -18.10 14.76
N GLU A 75 -24.87 -18.61 15.99
CA GLU A 75 -25.05 -20.04 16.28
C GLU A 75 -26.36 -20.65 15.72
N PHE A 76 -27.29 -19.82 15.26
CA PHE A 76 -28.55 -20.23 14.63
C PHE A 76 -28.51 -20.08 13.09
N GLY A 77 -27.38 -19.66 12.51
CA GLY A 77 -27.18 -19.52 11.07
C GLY A 77 -27.65 -18.19 10.47
N HIS A 78 -28.14 -17.27 11.30
CA HIS A 78 -28.55 -15.93 10.87
C HIS A 78 -27.37 -14.95 10.84
N TYR A 79 -27.46 -13.94 9.99
CA TYR A 79 -26.48 -12.85 9.96
C TYR A 79 -26.54 -12.01 11.25
N PHE A 80 -25.42 -11.36 11.56
CA PHE A 80 -25.37 -10.38 12.63
C PHE A 80 -25.83 -9.01 12.16
N GLU A 81 -26.66 -8.35 12.97
CA GLU A 81 -27.00 -6.95 12.75
C GLU A 81 -25.79 -6.04 13.00
N GLN A 82 -25.75 -4.89 12.31
CA GLN A 82 -24.66 -3.91 12.45
C GLN A 82 -24.47 -3.44 13.90
N LYS A 83 -25.58 -3.26 14.65
CA LYS A 83 -25.53 -2.86 16.06
C LYS A 83 -24.86 -3.94 16.91
N THR A 84 -25.26 -5.19 16.73
CA THR A 84 -24.68 -6.34 17.45
C THR A 84 -23.18 -6.43 17.17
N PHE A 85 -22.75 -6.29 15.92
CA PHE A 85 -21.33 -6.24 15.57
C PHE A 85 -20.57 -5.12 16.29
N LYS A 86 -21.16 -3.91 16.33
CA LYS A 86 -20.55 -2.77 17.01
C LYS A 86 -20.42 -3.04 18.52
N ASP A 87 -21.48 -3.54 19.16
CA ASP A 87 -21.48 -3.80 20.59
C ASP A 87 -20.44 -4.89 20.96
N TYR A 88 -20.30 -5.93 20.12
CA TYR A 88 -19.23 -6.93 20.28
C TYR A 88 -17.83 -6.34 20.11
N TYR A 89 -17.66 -5.47 19.11
CA TYR A 89 -16.37 -4.82 18.86
C TYR A 89 -15.99 -3.89 20.02
N ASP A 90 -16.93 -3.08 20.52
CA ASP A 90 -16.69 -2.17 21.65
C ASP A 90 -16.30 -2.95 22.93
N ARG A 91 -16.89 -4.14 23.15
CA ARG A 91 -16.47 -5.05 24.22
C ARG A 91 -15.05 -5.58 24.00
N LEU A 92 -14.74 -6.03 22.78
CA LEU A 92 -13.40 -6.50 22.44
C LEU A 92 -12.33 -5.43 22.69
N LEU A 93 -12.62 -4.16 22.33
CA LEU A 93 -11.71 -3.04 22.59
C LEU A 93 -11.50 -2.84 24.09
N LYS A 94 -12.58 -2.88 24.87
CA LYS A 94 -12.53 -2.75 26.33
C LYS A 94 -11.75 -3.90 26.98
N ASP A 95 -11.96 -5.13 26.54
CA ASP A 95 -11.30 -6.32 27.07
C ASP A 95 -9.80 -6.34 26.73
N ALA A 96 -9.43 -5.76 25.59
CA ALA A 96 -8.05 -5.57 25.17
C ALA A 96 -7.39 -4.32 25.76
N ASP A 97 -8.10 -3.55 26.60
CA ASP A 97 -7.66 -2.28 27.20
C ASP A 97 -7.12 -1.27 26.17
N ILE A 98 -7.76 -1.23 25.01
CA ILE A 98 -7.46 -0.26 23.95
C ILE A 98 -8.60 0.75 23.87
N GLY A 99 -8.25 2.01 23.59
CA GLY A 99 -9.20 3.12 23.53
C GLY A 99 -10.34 2.88 22.52
N HIS A 100 -11.31 3.79 22.51
CA HIS A 100 -12.45 3.65 21.60
C HIS A 100 -12.04 3.91 20.15
N PHE A 101 -12.25 2.90 19.30
CA PHE A 101 -12.07 2.99 17.85
C PHE A 101 -13.35 2.57 17.15
N THR A 102 -13.59 3.11 15.96
CA THR A 102 -14.67 2.62 15.11
C THR A 102 -14.25 1.33 14.41
N PHE A 103 -15.21 0.51 13.97
CA PHE A 103 -14.91 -0.70 13.19
C PHE A 103 -14.14 -0.39 11.89
N HIS A 104 -14.27 0.84 11.37
CA HIS A 104 -13.53 1.30 10.19
C HIS A 104 -12.01 1.41 10.45
N ALA A 105 -11.58 1.52 11.71
CA ALA A 105 -10.17 1.54 12.08
C ALA A 105 -9.43 0.25 11.65
N LEU A 106 -10.12 -0.90 11.59
CA LEU A 106 -9.53 -2.15 11.09
C LEU A 106 -9.12 -2.03 9.61
N ARG A 107 -9.95 -1.34 8.82
CA ARG A 107 -9.65 -1.08 7.40
C ARG A 107 -8.48 -0.11 7.24
N HIS A 108 -8.40 0.92 8.07
CA HIS A 108 -7.24 1.80 8.12
C HIS A 108 -5.97 1.04 8.49
N THR A 109 -6.04 0.20 9.53
CA THR A 109 -4.91 -0.63 9.97
C THR A 109 -4.43 -1.54 8.84
N PHE A 110 -5.34 -2.23 8.15
CA PHE A 110 -4.98 -3.05 6.98
C PHE A 110 -4.26 -2.23 5.91
N ALA A 111 -4.78 -1.04 5.59
CA ALA A 111 -4.21 -0.19 4.55
C ALA A 111 -2.80 0.31 4.91
N THR A 112 -2.62 0.83 6.13
CA THR A 112 -1.31 1.25 6.64
C THR A 112 -0.31 0.11 6.61
N ARG A 113 -0.67 -1.07 7.16
CA ARG A 113 0.22 -2.25 7.14
C ARG A 113 0.55 -2.74 5.73
N ALA A 114 -0.39 -2.64 4.80
CA ALA A 114 -0.14 -3.00 3.40
C ALA A 114 0.89 -2.07 2.74
N LEU A 115 0.80 -0.75 2.99
CA LEU A 115 1.77 0.24 2.50
C LEU A 115 3.15 0.05 3.14
N GLU A 116 3.21 -0.17 4.45
CA GLU A 116 4.46 -0.48 5.16
C GLU A 116 5.17 -1.71 4.56
N ARG A 117 4.39 -2.71 4.12
CA ARG A 117 4.90 -3.92 3.43
C ARG A 117 5.18 -3.70 1.94
N GLY A 118 5.02 -2.49 1.42
CA GLY A 118 5.36 -2.11 0.04
C GLY A 118 4.30 -2.42 -1.01
N MET A 119 3.03 -2.62 -0.62
CA MET A 119 1.94 -2.71 -1.59
C MET A 119 1.75 -1.38 -2.31
N ASP A 120 1.60 -1.39 -3.64
CA ASP A 120 1.37 -0.17 -4.39
C ASP A 120 -0.05 0.39 -4.15
N TYR A 121 -0.17 1.72 -4.26
CA TYR A 121 -1.41 2.44 -3.99
C TYR A 121 -2.58 2.03 -4.90
N LYS A 122 -2.30 1.66 -6.16
CA LYS A 122 -3.35 1.30 -7.12
C LYS A 122 -3.96 -0.04 -6.74
N THR A 123 -3.12 -1.02 -6.42
CA THR A 123 -3.55 -2.32 -5.91
C THR A 123 -4.31 -2.17 -4.59
N LEU A 124 -3.77 -1.40 -3.64
CA LEU A 124 -4.44 -1.17 -2.37
C LEU A 124 -5.81 -0.51 -2.55
N SER A 125 -5.89 0.54 -3.37
CA SER A 125 -7.15 1.24 -3.68
C SER A 125 -8.19 0.28 -4.29
N ALA A 126 -7.77 -0.64 -5.17
CA ALA A 126 -8.65 -1.64 -5.77
C ALA A 126 -9.17 -2.68 -4.76
N ILE A 127 -8.32 -3.15 -3.84
CA ILE A 127 -8.69 -4.09 -2.77
C ILE A 127 -9.68 -3.43 -1.79
N LEU A 128 -9.41 -2.18 -1.42
CA LEU A 128 -10.27 -1.39 -0.55
C LEU A 128 -11.59 -1.01 -1.26
N GLY A 129 -11.56 -0.82 -2.57
CA GLY A 129 -12.70 -0.35 -3.36
C GLY A 129 -12.92 1.16 -3.23
N HIS A 130 -11.83 1.93 -3.09
CA HIS A 130 -11.89 3.39 -3.13
C HIS A 130 -12.15 3.87 -4.56
N TYR A 131 -12.89 4.96 -4.70
CA TYR A 131 -13.23 5.53 -6.01
C TYR A 131 -12.05 6.23 -6.70
N SER A 132 -11.08 6.68 -5.90
CA SER A 132 -9.87 7.34 -6.35
C SER A 132 -8.67 6.86 -5.55
N VAL A 133 -7.53 6.73 -6.22
CA VAL A 133 -6.24 6.47 -5.56
C VAL A 133 -5.85 7.65 -4.69
N ALA A 134 -6.20 8.89 -5.08
CA ALA A 134 -5.96 10.10 -4.29
C ALA A 134 -6.61 10.00 -2.90
N PHE A 135 -7.86 9.52 -2.82
CA PHE A 135 -8.53 9.27 -1.54
C PHE A 135 -7.74 8.29 -0.65
N THR A 136 -7.11 7.27 -1.25
CA THR A 136 -6.25 6.33 -0.52
C THR A 136 -4.98 7.02 -0.05
N MET A 137 -4.31 7.79 -0.92
CA MET A 137 -3.10 8.52 -0.57
C MET A 137 -3.37 9.51 0.57
N ASP A 138 -4.38 10.37 0.42
CA ASP A 138 -4.74 11.41 1.38
C ASP A 138 -5.05 10.85 2.78
N THR A 139 -5.63 9.65 2.84
CA THR A 139 -5.96 8.98 4.12
C THR A 139 -4.72 8.42 4.83
N TYR A 140 -3.64 8.10 4.11
CA TYR A 140 -2.49 7.36 4.66
C TYR A 140 -1.15 8.08 4.49
N VAL A 141 -1.16 9.38 4.18
CA VAL A 141 0.04 10.22 3.96
C VAL A 141 1.06 10.11 5.10
N HIS A 142 0.62 9.99 6.35
CA HIS A 142 1.55 9.91 7.49
C HIS A 142 2.37 8.61 7.55
N SER A 143 1.90 7.53 6.93
CA SER A 143 2.68 6.29 6.80
C SER A 143 3.82 6.41 5.78
N MET A 144 3.98 7.56 5.13
CA MET A 144 4.87 7.71 3.98
C MET A 144 6.34 7.98 4.34
N ASP A 145 6.70 8.49 5.51
CA ASP A 145 8.07 9.01 5.66
C ASP A 145 9.15 7.92 5.65
N GLU A 146 8.90 6.79 6.29
CA GLU A 146 9.78 5.61 6.20
C GLU A 146 9.72 4.96 4.81
N HIS A 147 8.54 4.94 4.19
CA HIS A 147 8.36 4.40 2.83
C HIS A 147 9.09 5.24 1.78
N LYS A 148 9.00 6.59 1.85
CA LYS A 148 9.74 7.53 1.00
C LYS A 148 11.23 7.30 1.11
N ARG A 149 11.74 7.16 2.35
CA ARG A 149 13.17 6.87 2.57
C ARG A 149 13.58 5.58 1.89
N ARG A 150 12.83 4.49 2.10
CA ARG A 150 13.10 3.20 1.46
C ARG A 150 13.00 3.23 -0.07
N GLU A 151 12.05 3.99 -0.64
CA GLU A 151 11.98 4.14 -2.10
C GLU A 151 13.14 4.98 -2.65
N MET A 152 13.60 6.00 -1.92
CA MET A 152 14.82 6.74 -2.26
C MET A 152 16.07 5.87 -2.14
N ASP A 153 16.16 5.01 -1.13
CA ASP A 153 17.27 4.07 -0.96
C ASP A 153 17.35 3.09 -2.16
N LYS A 154 16.22 2.65 -2.72
CA LYS A 154 16.22 1.83 -3.96
C LYS A 154 16.70 2.60 -5.19
N MET A 155 16.59 3.93 -5.18
CA MET A 155 17.14 4.76 -6.25
C MET A 155 18.65 4.97 -6.08
N ASP A 156 19.22 4.67 -4.92
CA ASP A 156 20.66 4.80 -4.67
C ASP A 156 21.47 3.86 -5.57
N ASP A 157 20.96 2.63 -5.81
CA ASP A 157 21.51 1.64 -6.74
C ASP A 157 21.63 2.17 -8.19
N MET A 158 20.81 3.18 -8.57
CA MET A 158 20.89 3.80 -9.89
C MET A 158 22.16 4.64 -10.06
N PHE A 159 22.74 5.11 -8.94
CA PHE A 159 23.97 5.89 -8.90
C PHE A 159 25.19 5.03 -8.55
N GLU A 160 25.01 3.75 -8.18
CA GLU A 160 26.08 2.75 -8.02
C GLU A 160 26.67 2.24 -9.36
N MET A 161 26.67 3.06 -10.43
CA MET A 161 27.73 2.90 -11.42
C MET A 161 29.02 3.38 -10.76
N ARG A 162 29.67 2.48 -10.01
CA ARG A 162 30.98 2.70 -9.40
C ARG A 162 31.99 2.96 -10.52
N TYR A 163 32.07 4.20 -10.98
CA TYR A 163 33.32 4.71 -11.48
C TYR A 163 34.24 4.71 -10.27
N SER A 164 35.14 3.72 -10.21
CA SER A 164 36.31 3.77 -9.34
C SER A 164 37.22 4.88 -9.86
N ILE A 165 36.82 6.13 -9.65
CA ILE A 165 37.74 7.26 -9.76
C ILE A 165 38.53 7.21 -8.46
N SER A 166 39.62 6.45 -8.48
CA SER A 166 40.64 6.58 -7.44
C SER A 166 41.05 8.05 -7.44
N VAL A 167 40.96 8.73 -6.30
CA VAL A 167 41.33 10.15 -6.15
C VAL A 167 42.80 10.37 -6.56
N GLU A 168 43.60 9.31 -6.59
CA GLU A 168 44.99 9.29 -7.05
C GLU A 168 45.17 9.34 -8.58
N ASN A 169 44.12 9.13 -9.39
CA ASN A 169 44.18 9.11 -10.86
C ASN A 169 43.00 9.87 -11.50
N GLN A 170 42.77 11.13 -11.12
CA GLN A 170 41.93 12.00 -11.95
C GLN A 170 42.69 12.37 -13.23
N PRO A 171 42.26 11.97 -14.43
CA PRO A 171 42.86 12.47 -15.65
C PRO A 171 42.53 13.95 -15.76
N TYR A 172 43.51 14.80 -15.48
CA TYR A 172 43.36 16.24 -15.66
C TYR A 172 43.38 16.54 -17.16
N PRO A 173 42.40 17.28 -17.70
CA PRO A 173 42.40 17.60 -19.12
C PRO A 173 43.60 18.47 -19.50
N VAL A 174 44.45 17.97 -20.39
CA VAL A 174 45.55 18.74 -21.01
C VAL A 174 45.14 19.10 -22.44
N LEU A 175 45.15 20.40 -22.76
CA LEU A 175 44.86 20.88 -24.10
C LEU A 175 46.14 20.99 -24.92
N CYS A 176 46.21 20.21 -26.00
CA CYS A 176 47.32 20.25 -26.94
C CYS A 176 46.94 21.06 -28.19
N THR A 177 47.78 22.03 -28.53
CA THR A 177 47.66 22.82 -29.76
C THR A 177 48.82 22.46 -30.69
N LEU A 178 48.50 22.06 -31.92
CA LEU A 178 49.49 21.72 -32.94
C LEU A 178 49.74 22.94 -33.83
N SER A 179 51.00 23.29 -34.02
CA SER A 179 51.45 24.37 -34.89
C SER A 179 52.54 23.88 -35.84
N ALA A 180 52.82 24.64 -36.90
CA ALA A 180 53.89 24.29 -37.86
C ALA A 180 55.29 24.19 -37.22
N GLY A 181 55.48 24.74 -36.01
CA GLY A 181 56.74 24.71 -35.25
C GLY A 181 56.77 23.72 -34.08
N GLY A 182 55.73 22.90 -33.88
CA GLY A 182 55.66 21.93 -32.78
C GLY A 182 54.31 21.87 -32.07
N CYS A 183 54.28 21.20 -30.91
CA CYS A 183 53.09 21.01 -30.08
C CYS A 183 53.23 21.78 -28.76
N THR A 184 52.18 22.50 -28.37
CA THR A 184 52.08 23.14 -27.06
C THR A 184 50.97 22.48 -26.25
N ALA A 185 51.34 21.88 -25.12
CA ALA A 185 50.42 21.32 -24.14
C ALA A 185 50.24 22.30 -22.98
N HIS A 186 49.01 22.51 -22.52
CA HIS A 186 48.72 23.37 -21.38
C HIS A 186 47.53 22.86 -20.57
N VAL A 187 47.52 23.24 -19.29
CA VAL A 187 46.47 22.89 -18.35
C VAL A 187 45.45 24.05 -18.28
N PRO A 188 44.16 23.85 -18.62
CA PRO A 188 43.18 24.94 -18.75
C PRO A 188 43.06 25.82 -17.51
N ASP A 189 43.05 25.21 -16.33
CA ASP A 189 42.89 25.95 -15.06
C ASP A 189 44.23 26.41 -14.46
N PHE A 190 45.36 25.99 -15.04
CA PHE A 190 46.70 26.38 -14.61
C PHE A 190 47.52 26.92 -15.79
N PRO A 191 47.21 28.13 -16.29
CA PRO A 191 47.83 28.71 -17.50
C PRO A 191 49.34 28.96 -17.39
N LYS A 192 49.93 28.79 -16.20
CA LYS A 192 51.39 28.86 -15.99
C LYS A 192 52.10 27.53 -16.25
N ILE A 193 51.35 26.43 -16.34
CA ILE A 193 51.85 25.09 -16.65
C ILE A 193 51.58 24.88 -18.14
N ALA A 194 52.60 25.21 -18.96
CA ALA A 194 52.57 25.02 -20.40
C ALA A 194 53.95 24.61 -20.89
N THR A 195 53.99 23.60 -21.76
CA THR A 195 55.23 23.07 -22.31
C THR A 195 55.13 23.01 -23.83
N GLN A 196 56.20 23.41 -24.51
CA GLN A 196 56.29 23.41 -25.96
C GLN A 196 57.39 22.46 -26.41
N THR A 197 57.02 21.46 -27.19
CA THR A 197 57.94 20.42 -27.67
C THR A 197 57.74 20.17 -29.17
N ALA A 198 58.68 19.46 -29.79
CA ALA A 198 58.61 19.15 -31.22
C ALA A 198 57.53 18.11 -31.56
N THR A 199 57.07 17.31 -30.59
CA THR A 199 56.15 16.18 -30.80
C THR A 199 55.07 16.11 -29.72
N LEU A 200 53.88 15.63 -30.09
CA LEU A 200 52.75 15.49 -29.17
C LEU A 200 53.09 14.58 -27.98
N GLU A 201 53.83 13.49 -28.20
CA GLU A 201 54.23 12.57 -27.13
C GLU A 201 55.17 13.24 -26.11
N ALA A 202 56.14 14.04 -26.57
CA ALA A 202 57.01 14.79 -25.67
C ALA A 202 56.23 15.86 -24.89
N ALA A 203 55.22 16.48 -25.50
CA ALA A 203 54.38 17.48 -24.84
C ALA A 203 53.52 16.88 -23.70
N LEU A 204 53.06 15.63 -23.84
CA LEU A 204 52.22 14.94 -22.86
C LEU A 204 53.01 14.32 -21.69
N LEU A 205 54.31 14.11 -21.84
CA LEU A 205 55.19 13.60 -20.77
C LEU A 205 55.74 14.70 -19.85
N GLU A 206 55.75 15.95 -20.32
CA GLU A 206 56.33 17.09 -19.60
C GLU A 206 55.29 18.04 -18.96
N VAL A 207 53.99 17.73 -19.06
CA VAL A 207 52.86 18.51 -18.51
C VAL A 207 52.09 17.67 -17.51
#